data_AF-H0EX95-F1
#
_entry.id   AF-H0EX95-F1
#
_cell.length_a   1.000
_cell.length_b   1.000
_cell.length_c   1.000
_cell.angle_alpha   90.00
_cell.angle_beta   90.00
_cell.angle_gamma   90.00
#
_symmetry.space_group_name_H-M   'P 1'
#
loop_
_entity.id
_entity.type
_entity.pdbx_description
1 polymer ?
#
loop_
_entity_poly.entity_id
_entity_poly.type
_entity_poly.pdbx_seq_one_letter_code
_entity_poly.pdbx_strand_id
1 'polypeptide(L)'
;MTYLMTFLVMNLACFLLKISSAPNFRPSFHFFNWETALLGTIVSGTAMFFVDGLYATGCVGILIVIFLIIHYASPPKSWGDVSQSLIYHQNMSNFGALKYYSSLTIHGANIA
;
A
#
# COMPACT_ATOMS: atom_id res chain seq x y z
N MET A 1 -25.05 -9.81 3.87
CA MET A 1 -24.06 -8.97 4.59
C MET A 1 -22.61 -9.38 4.31
N THR A 2 -22.27 -10.67 4.37
CA THR A 2 -20.89 -11.17 4.19
C THR A 2 -20.25 -10.84 2.83
N TYR A 3 -20.97 -10.95 1.71
CA TYR A 3 -20.43 -10.58 0.39
C TYR A 3 -20.11 -9.07 0.28
N LEU A 4 -20.97 -8.22 0.81
CA LEU A 4 -20.72 -6.77 0.84
C LEU A 4 -19.50 -6.43 1.70
N MET A 5 -19.32 -7.14 2.82
CA MET A 5 -18.12 -7.03 3.65
C MET A 5 -16.85 -7.41 2.89
N THR A 6 -16.84 -8.51 2.14
CA THR A 6 -15.64 -8.89 1.38
C THR A 6 -15.28 -7.85 0.31
N PHE A 7 -16.28 -7.27 -0.36
CA PHE A 7 -16.05 -6.19 -1.32
C PHE A 7 -15.54 -4.92 -0.65
N LEU A 8 -16.08 -4.56 0.51
CA LEU A 8 -15.61 -3.42 1.29
C LEU A 8 -14.15 -3.58 1.68
N VAL A 9 -13.80 -4.73 2.24
CA VAL A 9 -12.45 -5.03 2.74
C VAL A 9 -11.44 -5.11 1.60
N MET A 10 -11.80 -5.75 0.49
CA MET A 10 -10.93 -5.85 -0.68
C MET A 10 -10.62 -4.46 -1.26
N ASN A 11 -11.65 -3.63 -1.47
CA ASN A 11 -11.47 -2.28 -2.00
C ASN A 11 -10.67 -1.40 -1.02
N LEU A 12 -10.96 -1.51 0.29
CA LEU A 12 -10.24 -0.77 1.32
C LEU A 12 -8.77 -1.20 1.40
N ALA A 13 -8.49 -2.50 1.33
CA ALA A 13 -7.13 -3.02 1.32
C ALA A 13 -6.35 -2.55 0.09
N CYS A 14 -6.95 -2.59 -1.09
CA CYS A 14 -6.36 -2.07 -2.32
C CYS A 14 -6.06 -0.57 -2.24
N PHE A 15 -6.97 0.21 -1.65
CA PHE A 15 -6.75 1.64 -1.40
C PHE A 15 -5.58 1.86 -0.42
N LEU A 16 -5.57 1.16 0.72
CA LEU A 16 -4.52 1.25 1.75
C LEU A 16 -3.14 0.82 1.23
N LEU A 17 -3.06 -0.24 0.43
CA LEU A 17 -1.80 -0.71 -0.17
C LEU A 17 -1.28 0.28 -1.22
N LYS A 18 -2.18 0.91 -1.98
CA LYS A 18 -1.82 1.92 -2.98
C LYS A 18 -1.33 3.21 -2.33
N ILE A 19 -2.01 3.70 -1.29
CA ILE A 19 -1.59 4.93 -0.58
C ILE A 19 -0.30 4.71 0.22
N SER A 20 -0.14 3.52 0.81
CA SER A 20 1.07 3.17 1.59
C SER A 20 2.28 2.84 0.71
N SER A 21 2.14 2.91 -0.63
CA SER A 21 3.19 2.57 -1.60
C SER A 21 3.87 1.23 -1.29
N ALA A 22 3.08 0.23 -0.92
CA ALA A 22 3.62 -1.07 -0.55
C ALA A 22 4.39 -1.66 -1.75
N PRO A 23 5.67 -2.09 -1.61
CA PRO A 23 6.53 -2.48 -2.73
C PRO A 23 6.04 -3.75 -3.40
N ASN A 24 5.36 -4.60 -2.62
CA ASN A 24 4.76 -5.84 -3.09
C ASN A 24 3.45 -5.61 -3.87
N PHE A 25 2.84 -4.42 -3.77
CA PHE A 25 1.59 -4.10 -4.44
C PHE A 25 1.85 -3.44 -5.81
N ARG A 26 1.94 -4.27 -6.86
CA ARG A 26 2.11 -3.85 -8.26
C ARG A 26 0.85 -4.13 -9.08
N PRO A 27 -0.18 -3.26 -9.03
CA PRO A 27 -1.37 -3.43 -9.86
C PRO A 27 -1.00 -3.31 -11.34
N SER A 28 -1.19 -4.39 -12.09
CA SER A 28 -0.94 -4.44 -13.55
C SER A 28 -2.17 -4.04 -14.38
N PHE A 29 -3.33 -3.89 -13.73
CA PHE A 29 -4.58 -3.55 -14.39
C PHE A 29 -4.62 -2.08 -14.79
N HIS A 30 -4.86 -1.80 -16.07
CA HIS A 30 -4.78 -0.46 -16.65
C HIS A 30 -5.75 0.55 -16.03
N PHE A 31 -6.98 0.12 -15.68
CA PHE A 31 -7.98 1.01 -15.09
C PHE A 31 -7.94 1.07 -13.56
N PHE A 32 -6.96 0.43 -12.91
CA PHE A 32 -6.84 0.46 -11.46
C PHE A 32 -6.25 1.81 -11.00
N ASN A 33 -7.08 2.61 -10.34
CA ASN A 33 -6.68 3.86 -9.69
C ASN A 33 -7.01 3.84 -8.19
N TRP A 34 -6.35 4.69 -7.41
CA TRP A 34 -6.65 4.83 -5.98
C TRP A 34 -8.08 5.35 -5.76
N GLU A 35 -8.53 6.26 -6.62
CA GLU A 35 -9.89 6.82 -6.65
C GLU A 35 -10.95 5.72 -6.83
N THR A 36 -10.71 4.80 -7.77
CA THR A 36 -11.66 3.70 -8.03
C THR A 36 -11.76 2.74 -6.85
N ALA A 37 -10.66 2.51 -6.14
CA ALA A 37 -10.65 1.70 -4.92
C ALA A 37 -11.42 2.40 -3.79
N LEU A 38 -11.20 3.71 -3.60
CA LEU A 38 -11.91 4.51 -2.62
C LEU A 38 -13.41 4.57 -2.89
N LEU A 39 -13.81 4.81 -4.15
CA LEU A 39 -15.21 4.77 -4.56
C LEU A 39 -15.84 3.39 -4.30
N GLY A 40 -15.13 2.31 -4.60
CA GLY A 40 -15.58 0.95 -4.30
C GLY A 40 -15.82 0.71 -2.82
N THR A 41 -14.93 1.20 -1.95
CA THR A 41 -15.08 1.13 -0.49
C THR A 41 -16.30 1.92 -0.01
N ILE A 42 -16.49 3.14 -0.50
CA ILE A 42 -17.63 3.98 -0.10
C ILE A 42 -18.95 3.34 -0.55
N VAL A 43 -19.05 2.94 -1.82
CA VAL A 43 -20.29 2.35 -2.38
C VAL A 43 -20.66 1.08 -1.63
N SER A 44 -19.70 0.18 -1.38
CA SER A 44 -19.96 -1.05 -0.62
C SER A 44 -20.31 -0.79 0.84
N GLY A 45 -19.69 0.20 1.49
CA GLY A 45 -20.03 0.62 2.85
C GLY A 45 -21.42 1.21 2.95
N THR A 46 -21.77 2.16 2.08
CA THR A 46 -23.10 2.76 2.03
C THR A 46 -24.17 1.72 1.72
N ALA A 47 -23.93 0.82 0.76
CA ALA A 47 -24.86 -0.26 0.44
C ALA A 47 -25.06 -1.21 1.64
N MET A 48 -24.00 -1.48 2.40
CA MET A 48 -24.09 -2.33 3.59
C MET A 48 -24.92 -1.71 4.70
N PHE A 49 -24.76 -0.41 4.97
CA PHE A 49 -25.60 0.32 5.93
C PHE A 49 -27.05 0.49 5.47
N PHE A 50 -27.28 0.58 4.15
CA PHE A 50 -28.63 0.69 3.57
C PHE A 50 -29.45 -0.59 3.78
N VAL A 51 -28.82 -1.77 3.76
CA VAL A 51 -29.56 -3.03 3.92
C VAL A 51 -29.94 -3.28 5.38
N ASP A 52 -28.98 -3.23 6.30
CA ASP A 52 -29.26 -3.34 7.73
C ASP A 52 -28.12 -2.75 8.57
N GLY A 53 -28.39 -1.64 9.27
CA GLY A 53 -27.38 -0.94 10.06
C GLY A 53 -26.90 -1.68 11.32
N LEU A 54 -27.76 -2.49 11.95
CA LEU A 54 -27.41 -3.20 13.19
C LEU A 54 -26.46 -4.37 12.89
N TYR A 55 -26.81 -5.20 11.90
CA TYR A 55 -25.91 -6.26 11.44
C TYR A 55 -24.65 -5.67 10.79
N ALA A 56 -24.75 -4.52 10.11
CA ALA A 56 -23.59 -3.89 9.50
C ALA A 56 -22.53 -3.48 10.52
N THR A 57 -22.94 -2.76 11.56
CA THR A 57 -22.04 -2.33 12.65
C THR A 57 -21.41 -3.53 13.37
N GLY A 58 -22.18 -4.60 13.62
CA GLY A 58 -21.64 -5.84 14.19
C GLY A 58 -20.55 -6.48 13.33
N CYS A 59 -20.78 -6.62 12.02
CA CYS A 59 -19.79 -7.18 11.10
C CYS A 59 -18.51 -6.33 11.00
N VAL A 60 -18.64 -5.00 10.91
CA VAL A 60 -17.50 -4.08 10.88
C VAL A 60 -16.73 -4.14 12.20
N GLY A 61 -17.42 -4.21 13.34
CA GLY A 61 -16.80 -4.36 14.65
C GLY A 61 -15.97 -5.64 14.78
N ILE A 62 -16.53 -6.78 14.38
CA ILE A 62 -15.79 -8.06 14.35
C ILE A 62 -14.56 -7.96 13.46
N LEU A 63 -14.68 -7.31 12.30
CA LEU A 63 -13.55 -7.13 11.39
C LEU A 63 -12.42 -6.33 12.01
N ILE A 64 -12.74 -5.23 12.70
CA ILE A 64 -11.74 -4.41 13.41
C ILE A 64 -11.06 -5.23 14.50
N VAL A 65 -11.82 -6.00 15.30
CA VAL A 65 -11.25 -6.85 16.35
C VAL A 65 -10.28 -7.87 15.77
N ILE A 66 -10.65 -8.56 14.68
CA ILE A 66 -9.77 -9.52 14.00
C ILE A 66 -8.51 -8.81 13.47
N PHE A 67 -8.67 -7.65 12.84
CA PHE A 67 -7.54 -6.86 12.34
C PHE A 67 -6.57 -6.49 13.46
N LEU A 68 -7.07 -6.03 14.61
CA LEU A 68 -6.27 -5.71 15.78
C LEU A 68 -5.55 -6.93 16.34
N ILE A 69 -6.25 -8.07 16.48
CA ILE A 69 -5.62 -9.32 16.93
C ILE A 69 -4.46 -9.69 16.02
N ILE A 70 -4.65 -9.64 14.71
CA ILE A 70 -3.57 -9.95 13.74
C ILE A 70 -2.43 -8.94 13.86
N HIS A 71 -2.74 -7.64 13.99
CA HIS A 71 -1.73 -6.59 14.10
C HIS A 71 -0.87 -6.75 15.35
N TYR A 72 -1.48 -7.01 16.51
CA TYR A 72 -0.76 -7.16 17.78
C TYR A 72 -0.11 -8.54 17.94
N ALA A 73 -0.69 -9.59 17.38
CA ALA A 73 -0.12 -10.95 17.45
C ALA A 73 1.00 -11.17 16.43
N SER A 74 1.22 -10.26 15.48
CA SER A 74 2.27 -10.41 14.46
C SER A 74 3.65 -10.12 15.06
N PRO A 75 4.55 -11.13 15.16
CA PRO A 75 5.92 -10.89 15.60
C PRO A 75 6.68 -10.02 14.58
N PRO A 76 7.78 -9.35 14.98
CA PRO A 76 8.61 -8.57 14.06
C PRO A 76 9.08 -9.47 12.90
N LYS A 77 8.56 -9.21 11.70
CA LYS A 77 8.85 -10.01 10.50
C LYS A 77 10.26 -9.67 10.01
N SER A 78 11.08 -10.68 9.80
CA SER A 78 12.46 -10.53 9.28
C SER A 78 12.54 -10.14 7.80
N TRP A 79 11.41 -10.03 7.09
CA TRP A 79 11.36 -9.99 5.63
C TRP A 79 11.46 -8.59 5.01
N GLY A 80 11.93 -7.61 5.80
CA GLY A 80 12.14 -6.25 5.32
C GLY A 80 10.84 -5.46 5.21
N ASP A 81 10.77 -4.37 5.96
CA ASP A 81 9.68 -3.42 5.83
C ASP A 81 9.72 -2.71 4.48
N VAL A 82 8.56 -2.24 4.03
CA VAL A 82 8.38 -1.40 2.84
C VAL A 82 9.43 -0.29 2.78
N SER A 83 9.73 0.30 3.94
CA SER A 83 10.74 1.34 4.13
C SER A 83 12.15 0.89 3.71
N GLN A 84 12.57 -0.33 4.03
CA GLN A 84 13.91 -0.84 3.72
C GLN A 84 14.13 -0.96 2.21
N SER A 85 13.11 -1.42 1.48
CA SER A 85 13.19 -1.54 0.01
C SER A 85 13.21 -0.20 -0.71
N LEU A 86 12.49 0.81 -0.19
CA LEU A 86 12.48 2.16 -0.76
C LEU A 86 13.80 2.89 -0.52
N ILE A 87 14.35 2.78 0.70
CA ILE A 87 15.67 3.31 1.07
C ILE A 87 16.74 2.68 0.18
N TYR A 88 16.73 1.36 -0.03
CA TYR A 88 17.69 0.71 -0.91
C TYR A 88 17.63 1.23 -2.35
N HIS A 89 16.42 1.46 -2.89
CA HIS A 89 16.26 2.00 -4.24
C HIS A 89 16.74 3.45 -4.37
N GLN A 90 16.46 4.30 -3.38
CA GLN A 90 16.93 5.70 -3.33
C GLN A 90 18.46 5.76 -3.18
N ASN A 91 19.03 4.90 -2.35
CA ASN A 91 20.47 4.82 -2.17
C ASN A 91 21.16 4.38 -3.47
N MET A 92 20.60 3.38 -4.16
CA MET A 92 21.13 2.86 -5.42
C MET A 92 21.09 3.93 -6.54
N SER A 93 20.02 4.72 -6.65
CA SER A 93 19.95 5.80 -7.64
C SER A 93 20.96 6.92 -7.36
N ASN A 94 21.10 7.31 -6.10
CA ASN A 94 22.06 8.33 -5.68
C ASN A 94 23.51 7.87 -5.90
N PHE A 95 23.81 6.60 -5.62
CA PHE A 95 25.14 6.03 -5.88
C PHE A 95 25.51 6.02 -7.36
N GLY A 96 24.54 5.71 -8.24
CA GLY A 96 24.74 5.77 -9.68
C GLY A 96 25.08 7.17 -10.18
N ALA A 97 24.35 8.19 -9.70
CA ALA A 97 24.60 9.59 -10.05
C ALA A 97 25.98 10.07 -9.56
N LEU A 98 26.39 9.67 -8.36
CA LEU A 98 27.72 10.01 -7.82
C LEU A 98 28.86 9.39 -8.63
N LYS A 99 28.68 8.16 -9.12
CA LYS A 99 29.69 7.50 -9.97
C LYS A 99 29.82 8.19 -11.34
N TYR A 100 28.71 8.68 -11.90
CA TYR A 100 28.72 9.52 -13.11
C TYR A 100 29.39 10.88 -12.87
N TYR A 101 29.08 11.57 -11.76
CA TYR A 101 29.69 12.86 -11.42
C TYR A 101 31.19 12.75 -11.16
N SER A 102 31.63 11.73 -10.42
CA SER A 102 33.05 11.42 -10.20
C SER A 102 33.78 11.17 -11.53
N SER A 103 33.18 10.39 -12.45
CA SER A 103 33.77 10.14 -13.76
C SER A 103 33.87 11.40 -14.63
N LEU A 104 32.90 12.33 -14.55
CA LEU A 104 32.97 13.61 -15.27
C LEU A 104 34.04 14.54 -14.71
N THR A 105 34.21 14.61 -13.38
CA THR A 105 35.26 15.43 -12.76
C THR A 105 36.66 14.92 -13.11
N ILE A 106 36.86 13.60 -13.15
CA ILE A 106 38.17 13.01 -13.49
C ILE A 106 38.49 13.18 -15.00
N HIS A 107 37.49 13.11 -15.88
CA HIS A 107 37.71 13.40 -17.31
C HIS A 107 37.85 14.90 -17.61
N GLY A 108 37.13 15.78 -16.90
CA GLY A 108 37.25 17.24 -17.04
C GLY A 108 38.56 17.81 -16.48
N ALA A 109 39.17 17.15 -15.49
CA ALA A 109 40.48 17.53 -14.94
C ALA A 109 41.67 17.14 -15.81
N ASN A 110 41.46 16.36 -16.88
CA ASN A 110 42.52 15.92 -17.81
C ASN A 110 42.54 16.75 -19.12
N ILE A 111 41.76 17.84 -19.17
CA ILE A 111 41.61 18.73 -20.33
C ILE A 111 41.95 20.20 -20.00
N ALA A 112 42.50 20.46 -18.80
CA ALA A 112 43.08 21.73 -18.39
C ALA A 112 44.57 21.51 -18.08
#